data_AF-A0A2H1FYG9-F1
#
_entry.id   AF-A0A2H1FYG9-F1
#
_cell.length_a   1.000
_cell.length_b   1.000
_cell.length_c   1.000
_cell.angle_alpha   90.00
_cell.angle_beta   90.00
_cell.angle_gamma   90.00
#
_symmetry.space_group_name_H-M   'P 1'
#
loop_
_entity.id
_entity.type
_entity.pdbx_description
1 polymer ?
#
loop_
_entity_poly.entity_id
_entity_poly.type
_entity_poly.pdbx_seq_one_letter_code
_entity_poly.pdbx_strand_id
1 'polypeptide(L)'
;MSEPASQPGAPSDGATKIPPPSEKTQSITRDVEKRLPTQVTKALKKQDGVILRLNKLLNMPGGLSAFLSTFNYTLYLLAHLDSKAGPLKARLYQLLNRNAPSSSVITPAVAAQPSPIAALGSLLSSTRTTLRLFGLVPMYAWARQLAQGPKPGQDQVLYTVSVAQCGLYIAFQLFENVALLTDSKVLSPSLTARWTQKSGGATSAIYLASYRAWFLGFCCDFIRLFREAQLAREAREQPGHNSDPAVRAADEEADSKWWAELIVPMAWFPVGFQFAQWREGGFPGFNLGLMGAAGAIAGLGKTKALWDATA
;
A
#
# COMPACT_ATOMS: atom_id res chain seq x y z
N MET A 1 -11.49 42.11 2.82
CA MET A 1 -11.19 42.04 1.38
C MET A 1 -10.14 40.97 1.24
N SER A 2 -10.59 39.76 0.92
CA SER A 2 -9.85 38.54 1.17
C SER A 2 -9.39 37.98 -0.17
N GLU A 3 -8.09 37.89 -0.35
CA GLU A 3 -7.47 37.16 -1.45
C GLU A 3 -7.94 35.70 -1.44
N PRO A 4 -8.33 35.13 -2.59
CA PRO A 4 -8.62 33.71 -2.67
C PRO A 4 -7.33 32.91 -2.52
N ALA A 5 -7.35 31.96 -1.60
CA ALA A 5 -6.29 31.02 -1.31
C ALA A 5 -5.70 30.42 -2.59
N SER A 6 -4.42 30.66 -2.81
CA SER A 6 -3.59 29.99 -3.80
C SER A 6 -3.56 28.49 -3.50
N GLN A 7 -4.26 27.70 -4.33
CA GLN A 7 -4.17 26.24 -4.33
C GLN A 7 -2.84 25.82 -4.96
N PRO A 8 -1.95 25.09 -4.26
CA PRO A 8 -0.79 24.50 -4.88
C PRO A 8 -1.17 23.15 -5.52
N GLY A 9 -1.01 23.03 -6.84
CA GLY A 9 -0.81 21.74 -7.51
C GLY A 9 -1.95 21.16 -8.35
N ALA A 10 -3.09 21.83 -8.50
CA ALA A 10 -4.01 21.53 -9.59
C ALA A 10 -3.57 22.30 -10.85
N PRO A 11 -3.64 21.74 -12.07
CA PRO A 11 -3.66 22.56 -13.26
C PRO A 11 -4.82 23.55 -13.07
N SER A 12 -4.51 24.84 -13.09
CA SER A 12 -5.50 25.91 -13.07
C SER A 12 -6.66 25.57 -14.04
N ASP A 13 -7.88 25.95 -13.68
CA ASP A 13 -9.12 25.90 -14.49
C ASP A 13 -9.03 26.45 -15.93
N GLY A 14 -7.84 26.89 -16.38
CA GLY A 14 -7.48 27.17 -17.77
C GLY A 14 -7.30 25.93 -18.66
N ALA A 15 -7.27 24.70 -18.13
CA ALA A 15 -7.20 23.48 -18.96
C ALA A 15 -8.50 23.22 -19.76
N THR A 16 -9.59 23.91 -19.43
CA THR A 16 -10.91 23.72 -20.06
C THR A 16 -11.08 24.48 -21.38
N LYS A 17 -10.09 25.29 -21.79
CA LYS A 17 -10.10 25.99 -23.09
C LYS A 17 -8.74 25.92 -23.76
N ILE A 18 -8.33 24.71 -24.14
CA ILE A 18 -7.33 24.56 -25.20
C ILE A 18 -8.05 24.95 -26.50
N PRO A 19 -7.71 26.06 -27.18
CA PRO A 19 -8.27 26.35 -28.49
C PRO A 19 -7.97 25.16 -29.42
N PRO A 20 -8.89 24.80 -30.34
CA PRO A 20 -8.65 23.69 -31.24
C PRO A 20 -7.30 23.90 -31.95
N PRO A 21 -6.45 22.87 -32.05
CA PRO A 21 -5.13 23.02 -32.64
C PRO A 21 -5.28 23.60 -34.05
N SER A 22 -4.54 24.67 -34.34
CA SER A 22 -4.56 25.32 -35.66
C SER A 22 -4.31 24.30 -36.77
N GLU A 23 -4.83 24.53 -37.98
CA GLU A 23 -4.66 23.60 -39.11
C GLU A 23 -3.18 23.26 -39.38
N LYS A 24 -2.27 24.20 -39.14
CA LYS A 24 -0.81 23.98 -39.20
C LYS A 24 -0.29 23.06 -38.11
N THR A 25 -0.83 23.15 -36.89
CA THR A 25 -0.45 22.25 -35.79
C THR A 25 -0.98 20.83 -36.05
N GLN A 26 -2.18 20.71 -36.60
CA GLN A 26 -2.74 19.41 -36.99
C GLN A 26 -1.98 18.77 -38.16
N SER A 27 -1.54 19.55 -39.15
CA SER A 27 -0.74 19.02 -40.27
C SER A 27 0.63 18.54 -39.81
N ILE A 28 1.33 19.32 -38.96
CA ILE A 28 2.63 18.92 -38.39
C ILE A 28 2.49 17.65 -37.55
N THR A 29 1.44 17.54 -36.72
CA THR A 29 1.22 16.35 -35.88
C THR A 29 0.95 15.11 -36.73
N ARG A 30 0.16 15.25 -37.81
CA ARG A 30 -0.11 14.18 -38.78
C ARG A 30 1.13 13.79 -39.59
N ASP A 31 1.98 14.75 -39.95
CA ASP A 31 3.22 14.50 -40.68
C ASP A 31 4.29 13.83 -39.81
N VAL A 32 4.33 14.17 -38.52
CA VAL A 32 5.19 13.50 -37.52
C VAL A 32 4.67 12.09 -37.24
N GLU A 33 3.35 11.89 -37.09
CA GLU A 33 2.75 10.55 -36.89
C GLU A 33 2.97 9.63 -38.09
N LYS A 34 2.97 10.17 -39.33
CA LYS A 34 3.34 9.43 -40.56
C LYS A 34 4.82 9.06 -40.65
N ARG A 35 5.71 9.85 -40.02
CA ARG A 35 7.17 9.64 -40.04
C ARG A 35 7.68 8.75 -38.90
N LEU A 36 6.85 8.51 -37.87
CA LEU A 36 7.19 7.64 -36.75
C LEU A 36 6.97 6.17 -37.13
N PRO A 37 7.95 5.27 -36.87
CA PRO A 37 7.77 3.85 -37.08
C PRO A 37 6.55 3.34 -36.31
N THR A 38 5.76 2.45 -36.91
CA THR A 38 4.51 1.92 -36.33
C THR A 38 4.71 1.27 -34.96
N GLN A 39 5.92 0.80 -34.66
CA GLN A 39 6.29 0.26 -33.35
C GLN A 39 6.41 1.37 -32.29
N VAL A 40 6.94 2.54 -32.66
CA VAL A 40 7.07 3.70 -31.77
C VAL A 40 5.70 4.32 -31.50
N THR A 41 4.84 4.44 -32.53
CA THR A 41 3.47 4.95 -32.32
C THR A 41 2.63 4.00 -31.46
N LYS A 42 2.77 2.67 -31.63
CA LYS A 42 2.13 1.68 -30.75
C LYS A 42 2.68 1.75 -29.32
N ALA A 43 3.98 1.92 -29.14
CA ALA A 43 4.59 2.06 -27.82
C ALA A 43 4.11 3.34 -27.11
N LEU A 44 4.08 4.47 -27.81
CA LEU A 44 3.57 5.75 -27.30
C LEU A 44 2.08 5.68 -26.95
N LYS A 45 1.24 5.12 -27.83
CA LYS A 45 -0.20 4.91 -27.55
C LYS A 45 -0.44 4.02 -26.33
N LYS A 46 0.38 2.99 -26.14
CA LYS A 46 0.34 2.12 -24.95
C LYS A 46 0.76 2.87 -23.69
N GLN A 47 1.81 3.69 -23.76
CA GLN A 47 2.27 4.51 -22.65
C GLN A 47 1.23 5.55 -22.23
N ASP A 48 0.60 6.23 -23.20
CA ASP A 48 -0.48 7.17 -22.96
C ASP A 48 -1.67 6.51 -22.23
N GLY A 49 -2.11 5.35 -22.71
CA GLY A 49 -3.16 4.57 -22.05
C GLY A 49 -2.82 4.18 -20.61
N VAL A 50 -1.56 3.83 -20.31
CA VAL A 50 -1.12 3.52 -18.94
C VAL A 50 -1.12 4.77 -18.05
N ILE A 51 -0.66 5.92 -18.55
CA ILE A 51 -0.65 7.18 -17.80
C ILE A 51 -2.08 7.62 -17.49
N LEU A 52 -2.98 7.53 -18.47
CA LEU A 52 -4.40 7.86 -18.28
C LEU A 52 -5.07 6.94 -17.25
N ARG A 53 -4.79 5.63 -17.32
CA ARG A 53 -5.27 4.68 -16.31
C ARG A 53 -4.68 4.94 -14.92
N LEU A 54 -3.40 5.29 -14.84
CA LEU A 54 -2.77 5.68 -13.58
C LEU A 54 -3.43 6.94 -13.01
N ASN A 55 -3.69 7.96 -13.82
CA ASN A 55 -4.41 9.15 -13.38
C ASN A 55 -5.82 8.80 -12.86
N LYS A 56 -6.57 7.93 -13.57
CA LYS A 56 -7.85 7.42 -13.07
C LYS A 56 -7.68 6.70 -11.72
N LEU A 57 -6.72 5.78 -11.61
CA LEU A 57 -6.45 5.01 -10.40
C LEU A 57 -6.19 5.93 -9.21
N LEU A 58 -5.30 6.91 -9.36
CA LEU A 58 -4.91 7.80 -8.27
C LEU A 58 -6.07 8.68 -7.78
N ASN A 59 -7.01 9.02 -8.67
CA ASN A 59 -8.20 9.82 -8.34
C ASN A 59 -9.38 8.99 -7.78
N MET A 60 -9.33 7.65 -7.87
CA MET A 60 -10.38 6.81 -7.27
C MET A 60 -10.33 6.87 -5.73
N PRO A 61 -11.47 6.74 -5.04
CA PRO A 61 -11.51 6.61 -3.59
C PRO A 61 -10.59 5.47 -3.09
N GLY A 62 -9.57 5.83 -2.31
CA GLY A 62 -8.57 4.87 -1.81
C GLY A 62 -7.53 4.39 -2.83
N GLY A 63 -7.58 4.87 -4.08
CA GLY A 63 -6.66 4.50 -5.15
C GLY A 63 -5.23 4.97 -4.94
N LEU A 64 -5.04 6.23 -4.56
CA LEU A 64 -3.73 6.75 -4.15
C LEU A 64 -3.11 5.91 -3.02
N SER A 65 -3.87 5.62 -1.97
CA SER A 65 -3.38 4.83 -0.83
C SER A 65 -3.01 3.40 -1.23
N ALA A 66 -3.81 2.76 -2.08
CA ALA A 66 -3.55 1.40 -2.55
C ALA A 66 -2.29 1.35 -3.42
N PHE A 67 -2.18 2.27 -4.39
CA PHE A 67 -1.00 2.40 -5.25
C PHE A 67 0.27 2.64 -4.44
N LEU A 68 0.28 3.66 -3.57
CA LEU A 68 1.45 3.98 -2.75
C LEU A 68 1.87 2.79 -1.87
N SER A 69 0.90 2.03 -1.35
CA SER A 69 1.19 0.81 -0.57
C SER A 69 1.88 -0.25 -1.41
N THR A 70 1.21 -0.74 -2.44
CA THR A 70 1.72 -1.85 -3.26
C THR A 70 3.04 -1.47 -3.91
N PHE A 71 3.16 -0.23 -4.40
CA PHE A 71 4.39 0.26 -5.01
C PHE A 71 5.53 0.37 -4.01
N ASN A 72 5.29 0.89 -2.80
CA ASN A 72 6.30 0.98 -1.75
C ASN A 72 6.86 -0.39 -1.36
N TYR A 73 6.00 -1.38 -1.09
CA TYR A 73 6.45 -2.73 -0.74
C TYR A 73 7.12 -3.45 -1.91
N THR A 74 6.68 -3.19 -3.13
CA THR A 74 7.38 -3.67 -4.34
C THR A 74 8.81 -3.11 -4.40
N LEU A 75 9.00 -1.83 -4.08
CA LEU A 75 10.34 -1.22 -4.01
C LEU A 75 11.20 -1.83 -2.91
N TYR A 76 10.63 -2.20 -1.75
CA TYR A 76 11.39 -2.91 -0.71
C TYR A 76 11.86 -4.29 -1.16
N LEU A 77 11.00 -5.02 -1.87
CA LEU A 77 11.39 -6.29 -2.48
C LEU A 77 12.50 -6.09 -3.52
N LEU A 78 12.32 -5.12 -4.43
CA LEU A 78 13.33 -4.80 -5.46
C LEU A 78 14.65 -4.32 -4.86
N ALA A 79 14.62 -3.49 -3.81
CA ALA A 79 15.82 -3.04 -3.11
C ALA A 79 16.56 -4.22 -2.46
N HIS A 80 15.82 -5.17 -1.87
CA HIS A 80 16.42 -6.38 -1.34
C HIS A 80 17.06 -7.24 -2.43
N LEU A 81 16.35 -7.48 -3.54
CA LEU A 81 16.88 -8.23 -4.68
C LEU A 81 18.11 -7.54 -5.28
N ASP A 82 18.09 -6.21 -5.40
CA ASP A 82 19.21 -5.40 -5.89
C ASP A 82 20.44 -5.54 -4.99
N SER A 83 20.25 -5.57 -3.67
CA SER A 83 21.34 -5.80 -2.70
C SER A 83 21.95 -7.20 -2.80
N LYS A 84 21.19 -8.18 -3.30
CA LYS A 84 21.65 -9.57 -3.51
C LYS A 84 22.10 -9.86 -4.94
N ALA A 85 21.85 -8.95 -5.88
CA ALA A 85 22.15 -9.13 -7.29
C ALA A 85 23.63 -8.98 -7.65
N GLY A 86 24.52 -8.72 -6.68
CA GLY A 86 25.97 -8.56 -6.91
C GLY A 86 26.59 -9.61 -7.83
N PRO A 87 26.41 -10.92 -7.58
CA PRO A 87 26.95 -11.98 -8.45
C PRO A 87 26.37 -11.96 -9.88
N LEU A 88 25.08 -11.66 -10.01
CA LEU A 88 24.42 -11.56 -11.31
C LEU A 88 24.92 -10.35 -12.09
N LYS A 89 25.01 -9.18 -11.44
CA LYS A 89 25.58 -7.96 -12.01
C LYS A 89 27.01 -8.21 -12.47
N ALA A 90 27.84 -8.84 -11.63
CA ALA A 90 29.21 -9.19 -11.98
C ALA A 90 29.30 -10.07 -13.24
N ARG A 91 28.46 -11.10 -13.36
CA ARG A 91 28.37 -11.94 -14.58
C ARG A 91 27.89 -11.14 -15.79
N LEU A 92 26.91 -10.25 -15.61
CA LEU A 92 26.41 -9.39 -16.68
C LEU A 92 27.52 -8.44 -17.19
N TYR A 93 28.26 -7.80 -16.28
CA TYR A 93 29.40 -6.96 -16.63
C TYR A 93 30.52 -7.76 -17.30
N GLN A 94 30.80 -8.99 -16.84
CA GLN A 94 31.75 -9.88 -17.53
C GLN A 94 31.32 -10.20 -18.96
N LEU A 95 30.02 -10.45 -19.19
CA LEU A 95 29.49 -10.68 -20.54
C LEU A 95 29.54 -9.43 -21.41
N LEU A 96 29.15 -8.27 -20.87
CA LEU A 96 29.16 -6.99 -21.58
C LEU A 96 30.59 -6.54 -21.92
N ASN A 97 31.54 -6.79 -21.01
CA ASN A 97 32.95 -6.45 -21.20
C ASN A 97 33.73 -7.51 -22.00
N ARG A 98 33.12 -8.66 -22.35
CA ARG A 98 33.80 -9.79 -23.00
C ARG A 98 34.50 -9.42 -24.31
N ASN A 99 33.91 -8.47 -25.05
CA ASN A 99 34.45 -7.97 -26.32
C ASN A 99 34.74 -6.45 -26.27
N ALA A 100 34.75 -5.85 -25.08
CA ALA A 100 34.99 -4.41 -24.96
C ALA A 100 36.49 -4.11 -25.10
N PRO A 101 36.90 -3.15 -25.94
CA PRO A 101 38.28 -2.67 -25.93
C PRO A 101 38.60 -2.07 -24.56
N SER A 102 39.87 -2.12 -24.14
CA SER A 102 40.32 -1.74 -22.79
C SER A 102 39.91 -0.33 -22.35
N SER A 103 39.66 0.57 -23.32
CA SER A 103 39.17 1.94 -23.11
C SER A 103 37.67 2.05 -22.78
N SER A 104 36.91 0.97 -22.95
CA SER A 104 35.44 0.94 -22.86
C SER A 104 34.95 -0.08 -21.82
N VAL A 105 35.83 -0.57 -20.95
CA VAL A 105 35.47 -1.52 -19.89
C VAL A 105 34.53 -0.84 -18.91
N ILE A 106 33.29 -1.33 -18.83
CA ILE A 106 32.30 -0.83 -17.90
C ILE A 106 32.58 -1.47 -16.54
N THR A 107 33.10 -0.68 -15.60
CA THR A 107 33.29 -1.13 -14.21
C THR A 107 32.06 -0.79 -13.37
N PRO A 108 31.58 -1.72 -12.52
CA PRO A 108 30.51 -1.41 -11.60
C PRO A 108 31.00 -0.38 -10.58
N ALA A 109 30.28 0.74 -10.46
CA ALA A 109 30.52 1.69 -9.38
C ALA A 109 30.21 1.02 -8.04
N VAL A 110 31.15 1.10 -7.09
CA VAL A 110 30.90 0.70 -5.70
C VAL A 110 29.95 1.73 -5.10
N ALA A 111 28.68 1.36 -4.93
CA ALA A 111 27.68 2.28 -4.40
C ALA A 111 27.92 2.51 -2.89
N ALA A 112 28.47 3.67 -2.54
CA ALA A 112 28.58 4.15 -1.16
C ALA A 112 27.24 4.67 -0.58
N GLN A 113 26.20 4.75 -1.42
CA GLN A 113 24.88 5.32 -1.11
C GLN A 113 23.78 4.27 -1.29
N PRO A 114 22.64 4.41 -0.59
CA PRO A 114 21.49 3.52 -0.81
C PRO A 114 21.07 3.55 -2.27
N SER A 115 20.67 2.39 -2.80
CA SER A 115 20.23 2.33 -4.21
C SER A 115 19.07 3.31 -4.44
N PRO A 116 18.93 3.90 -5.64
CA PRO A 116 17.81 4.79 -5.94
C PRO A 116 16.44 4.19 -5.63
N ILE A 117 16.31 2.86 -5.78
CA ILE A 117 15.12 2.08 -5.44
C ILE A 117 14.84 2.13 -3.93
N ALA A 118 15.87 1.93 -3.10
CA ALA A 118 15.75 2.01 -1.65
C ALA A 118 15.41 3.43 -1.18
N ALA A 119 16.03 4.45 -1.78
CA ALA A 119 15.74 5.85 -1.48
C ALA A 119 14.28 6.22 -1.79
N LEU A 120 13.78 5.83 -2.97
CA LEU A 120 12.37 6.05 -3.34
C LEU A 120 11.41 5.26 -2.42
N GLY A 121 11.76 4.03 -2.06
CA GLY A 121 11.00 3.24 -1.10
C GLY A 121 10.91 3.93 0.26
N SER A 122 12.01 4.49 0.76
CA SER A 122 12.02 5.26 2.01
C SER A 122 11.14 6.50 1.91
N LEU A 123 11.23 7.25 0.80
CA LEU A 123 10.41 8.44 0.57
C LEU A 123 8.91 8.10 0.60
N LEU A 124 8.50 7.06 -0.13
CA LEU A 124 7.09 6.64 -0.16
C LEU A 124 6.58 6.15 1.18
N SER A 125 7.42 5.47 1.96
CA SER A 125 7.07 5.08 3.33
C SER A 125 6.81 6.31 4.20
N SER A 126 7.72 7.30 4.18
CA SER A 126 7.52 8.56 4.89
C SER A 126 6.25 9.28 4.44
N THR A 127 6.03 9.40 3.13
CA THR A 127 4.80 9.99 2.57
C THR A 127 3.55 9.28 3.08
N ARG A 128 3.54 7.95 3.09
CA ARG A 128 2.41 7.16 3.63
C ARG A 128 2.19 7.42 5.10
N THR A 129 3.24 7.48 5.91
CA THR A 129 3.14 7.77 7.36
C THR A 129 2.62 9.19 7.59
N THR A 130 3.07 10.18 6.80
CA THR A 130 2.52 11.55 6.86
C THR A 130 1.04 11.60 6.49
N LEU A 131 0.62 10.89 5.42
CA LEU A 131 -0.80 10.82 5.05
C LEU A 131 -1.65 10.16 6.14
N ARG A 132 -1.09 9.21 6.90
CA ARG A 132 -1.77 8.56 8.02
C ARG A 132 -2.06 9.49 9.21
N LEU A 133 -1.47 10.69 9.28
CA LEU A 133 -1.88 11.71 10.26
C LEU A 133 -3.39 11.97 10.26
N PHE A 134 -4.03 11.87 9.09
CA PHE A 134 -5.47 12.05 8.93
C PHE A 134 -6.29 10.77 9.19
N GLY A 135 -5.65 9.65 9.50
CA GLY A 135 -6.27 8.34 9.68
C GLY A 135 -7.24 8.25 10.85
N LEU A 136 -7.14 9.13 11.85
CA LEU A 136 -8.09 9.17 12.97
C LEU A 136 -9.50 9.63 12.54
N VAL A 137 -9.61 10.44 11.47
CA VAL A 137 -10.89 10.96 10.99
C VAL A 137 -11.82 9.82 10.48
N PRO A 138 -11.39 8.95 9.54
CA PRO A 138 -12.22 7.81 9.14
C PRO A 138 -12.43 6.80 10.28
N MET A 139 -11.48 6.65 11.20
CA MET A 139 -11.65 5.77 12.36
C MET A 139 -12.73 6.28 13.32
N TYR A 140 -12.84 7.59 13.53
CA TYR A 140 -13.94 8.19 14.28
C TYR A 140 -15.30 7.93 13.63
N ALA A 141 -15.39 8.08 12.29
CA ALA A 141 -16.62 7.77 11.56
C ALA A 141 -17.02 6.30 11.73
N TRP A 142 -16.07 5.37 11.66
CA TRP A 142 -16.32 3.94 11.90
C TRP A 142 -16.75 3.68 13.34
N ALA A 143 -16.08 4.28 14.33
CA ALA A 143 -16.47 4.18 15.73
C ALA A 143 -17.90 4.68 15.98
N ARG A 144 -18.30 5.79 15.33
CA ARG A 144 -19.66 6.33 15.45
C ARG A 144 -20.72 5.43 14.81
N GLN A 145 -20.39 4.72 13.74
CA GLN A 145 -21.26 3.70 13.16
C GLN A 145 -21.42 2.51 14.11
N LEU A 146 -20.32 2.01 14.68
CA LEU A 146 -20.37 0.91 15.64
C LEU A 146 -21.11 1.29 16.94
N ALA A 147 -21.02 2.55 17.37
CA ALA A 147 -21.73 3.06 18.54
C ALA A 147 -23.28 3.04 18.38
N GLN A 148 -23.80 2.81 17.18
CA GLN A 148 -25.24 2.59 16.96
C GLN A 148 -25.69 1.18 17.38
N GLY A 149 -24.75 0.30 17.75
CA GLY A 149 -25.02 -1.09 18.11
C GLY A 149 -24.94 -2.05 16.93
N PRO A 150 -25.12 -3.36 17.19
CA PRO A 150 -25.15 -4.38 16.15
C PRO A 150 -26.38 -4.18 15.25
N LYS A 151 -26.22 -4.41 13.94
CA LYS A 151 -27.35 -4.39 13.00
C LYS A 151 -28.34 -5.52 13.33
N PRO A 152 -29.64 -5.37 13.02
CA PRO A 152 -30.61 -6.46 13.17
C PRO A 152 -30.14 -7.73 12.45
N GLY A 153 -30.09 -8.85 13.16
CA GLY A 153 -29.60 -10.13 12.64
C GLY A 153 -28.07 -10.26 12.52
N GLN A 154 -27.30 -9.27 12.97
CA GLN A 154 -25.84 -9.37 12.98
C GLN A 154 -25.33 -10.29 14.08
N ASP A 155 -24.38 -11.16 13.73
CA ASP A 155 -23.66 -12.00 14.68
C ASP A 155 -22.89 -11.16 15.72
N GLN A 156 -23.09 -11.48 17.00
CA GLN A 156 -22.52 -10.71 18.11
C GLN A 156 -21.00 -10.83 18.22
N VAL A 157 -20.43 -11.97 17.79
CA VAL A 157 -18.98 -12.16 17.76
C VAL A 157 -18.38 -11.25 16.68
N LEU A 158 -18.96 -11.23 15.49
CA LEU A 158 -18.51 -10.34 14.41
C LEU A 158 -18.62 -8.86 14.78
N TYR A 159 -19.70 -8.46 15.47
CA TYR A 159 -19.84 -7.10 15.99
C TYR A 159 -18.77 -6.77 17.04
N THR A 160 -18.58 -7.63 18.04
CA THR A 160 -17.59 -7.43 19.11
C THR A 160 -16.17 -7.35 18.56
N VAL A 161 -15.83 -8.23 17.61
CA VAL A 161 -14.55 -8.22 16.90
C VAL A 161 -14.36 -6.91 16.13
N SER A 162 -15.41 -6.39 15.48
CA SER A 162 -15.36 -5.10 14.77
C SER A 162 -15.10 -3.93 15.72
N VAL A 163 -15.74 -3.93 16.90
CA VAL A 163 -15.52 -2.91 17.95
C VAL A 163 -14.09 -2.97 18.49
N ALA A 164 -13.60 -4.17 18.80
CA ALA A 164 -12.23 -4.37 19.25
C ALA A 164 -11.21 -3.92 18.20
N GLN A 165 -11.41 -4.32 16.94
CA GLN A 165 -10.54 -3.94 15.82
C GLN A 165 -10.51 -2.43 15.61
N CYS A 166 -11.67 -1.76 15.65
CA CYS A 166 -11.77 -0.31 15.54
C CYS A 166 -10.98 0.39 16.66
N GLY A 167 -11.16 -0.05 17.92
CA GLY A 167 -10.42 0.50 19.07
C GLY A 167 -8.90 0.30 18.95
N LEU A 168 -8.47 -0.86 18.48
CA LEU A 168 -7.06 -1.18 18.25
C LEU A 168 -6.45 -0.32 17.14
N TYR A 169 -7.16 -0.09 16.03
CA TYR A 169 -6.69 0.79 14.96
C TYR A 169 -6.71 2.28 15.34
N ILE A 170 -7.63 2.71 16.19
CA ILE A 170 -7.59 4.06 16.80
C ILE A 170 -6.32 4.21 17.65
N ALA A 171 -6.02 3.23 18.51
CA ALA A 171 -4.82 3.24 19.34
C ALA A 171 -3.54 3.24 18.48
N PHE A 172 -3.48 2.38 17.45
CA PHE A 172 -2.40 2.36 16.47
C PHE A 172 -2.17 3.75 15.87
N GLN A 173 -3.22 4.35 15.31
CA GLN A 173 -3.11 5.62 14.59
C GLN A 173 -2.76 6.78 15.53
N LEU A 174 -3.32 6.80 16.74
CA LEU A 174 -3.02 7.82 17.74
C LEU A 174 -1.55 7.77 18.13
N PHE A 175 -1.02 6.59 18.47
CA PHE A 175 0.38 6.44 18.87
C PHE A 175 1.33 6.73 17.71
N GLU A 176 1.03 6.27 16.49
CA GLU A 176 1.84 6.58 15.31
C GLU A 176 1.91 8.09 15.05
N ASN A 177 0.77 8.78 15.13
CA ASN A 177 0.70 10.23 14.95
C ASN A 177 1.52 10.98 16.00
N VAL A 178 1.38 10.61 17.28
CA VAL A 178 2.15 11.23 18.36
C VAL A 178 3.65 11.01 18.16
N ALA A 179 4.06 9.80 17.80
CA ALA A 179 5.47 9.49 17.54
C ALA A 179 6.02 10.31 16.36
N LEU A 180 5.32 10.31 15.22
CA LEU A 180 5.73 11.06 14.03
C LEU A 180 5.84 12.57 14.29
N LEU A 181 4.84 13.16 14.96
CA LEU A 181 4.85 14.60 15.27
C LEU A 181 5.93 14.96 16.29
N THR A 182 6.29 14.04 17.19
CA THR A 182 7.41 14.21 18.13
C THR A 182 8.75 14.16 17.40
N ASP A 183 8.95 13.18 16.51
CA ASP A 183 10.16 13.07 15.68
C ASP A 183 10.34 14.31 14.79
N SER A 184 9.23 14.80 14.25
CA SER A 184 9.16 15.99 13.40
C SER A 184 9.29 17.31 14.17
N LYS A 185 9.46 17.27 15.49
CA LYS A 185 9.57 18.45 16.37
C LYS A 185 8.37 19.39 16.34
N VAL A 186 7.19 18.87 15.97
CA VAL A 186 5.92 19.59 16.01
C VAL A 186 5.34 19.58 17.43
N LEU A 187 5.44 18.45 18.14
CA LEU A 187 5.05 18.36 19.54
C LEU A 187 6.18 18.79 20.47
N SER A 188 5.84 19.51 21.54
CA SER A 188 6.78 19.83 22.61
C SER A 188 7.31 18.55 23.26
N PRO A 189 8.63 18.41 23.51
CA PRO A 189 9.21 17.24 24.16
C PRO A 189 8.60 16.94 25.54
N SER A 190 8.07 17.96 26.22
CA SER A 190 7.38 17.81 27.51
C SER A 190 6.14 16.92 27.44
N LEU A 191 5.41 16.95 26.31
CA LEU A 191 4.16 16.19 26.13
C LEU A 191 4.41 14.68 26.04
N THR A 192 5.59 14.27 25.55
CA THR A 192 5.94 12.86 25.37
C THR A 192 7.03 12.37 26.32
N ALA A 193 7.57 13.25 27.18
CA ALA A 193 8.68 12.97 28.09
C ALA A 193 8.47 11.69 28.91
N ARG A 194 7.26 11.44 29.43
CA ARG A 194 6.95 10.24 30.22
C ARG A 194 7.26 8.92 29.46
N TRP A 195 7.09 8.91 28.14
CA TRP A 195 7.31 7.73 27.30
C TRP A 195 8.69 7.72 26.61
N THR A 196 9.33 8.87 26.46
CA THR A 196 10.60 9.01 25.73
C THR A 196 11.82 9.17 26.64
N GLN A 197 11.66 9.62 27.89
CA GLN A 197 12.76 9.92 28.81
C GLN A 197 13.62 8.67 29.11
N LYS A 198 13.00 7.51 29.27
CA LYS A 198 13.71 6.23 29.48
C LYS A 198 14.53 5.79 28.24
N SER A 199 14.19 6.33 27.07
CA SER A 199 14.82 6.01 25.79
C SER A 199 15.68 7.16 25.25
N GLY A 200 16.13 8.08 26.11
CA GLY A 200 16.97 9.21 25.71
C GLY A 200 16.28 10.20 24.76
N GLY A 201 14.95 10.30 24.82
CA GLY A 201 14.16 11.13 23.90
C GLY A 201 13.68 10.41 22.64
N ALA A 202 14.03 9.14 22.44
CA ALA A 202 13.56 8.36 21.30
C ALA A 202 12.08 7.96 21.42
N THR A 203 11.37 8.00 20.30
CA THR A 203 9.94 7.67 20.16
C THR A 203 9.69 6.16 19.97
N SER A 204 10.73 5.34 20.02
CA SER A 204 10.67 3.88 19.78
C SER A 204 9.64 3.16 20.65
N ALA A 205 9.48 3.56 21.92
CA ALA A 205 8.48 2.98 22.81
C ALA A 205 7.04 3.30 22.37
N ILE A 206 6.80 4.49 21.80
CA ILE A 206 5.49 4.93 21.31
C ILE A 206 5.17 4.17 20.01
N TYR A 207 6.12 4.07 19.08
CA TYR A 207 5.97 3.24 17.88
C TYR A 207 5.74 1.76 18.22
N LEU A 208 6.44 1.22 19.22
CA LEU A 208 6.22 -0.16 19.65
C LEU A 208 4.79 -0.39 20.14
N ALA A 209 4.25 0.53 20.94
CA ALA A 209 2.84 0.48 21.36
C ALA A 209 1.89 0.55 20.16
N SER A 210 2.18 1.43 19.20
CA SER A 210 1.46 1.54 17.93
C SER A 210 1.46 0.21 17.16
N TYR A 211 2.63 -0.38 16.90
CA TYR A 211 2.75 -1.64 16.16
C TYR A 211 2.09 -2.82 16.86
N ARG A 212 2.10 -2.87 18.19
CA ARG A 212 1.37 -3.90 18.96
C ARG A 212 -0.15 -3.75 18.81
N ALA A 213 -0.66 -2.52 18.87
CA ALA A 213 -2.08 -2.26 18.63
C ALA A 213 -2.48 -2.63 17.19
N TRP A 214 -1.65 -2.28 16.19
CA TRP A 214 -1.87 -2.69 14.80
C TRP A 214 -1.85 -4.21 14.63
N PHE A 215 -0.88 -4.90 15.24
CA PHE A 215 -0.78 -6.35 15.20
C PHE A 215 -2.05 -7.02 15.73
N LEU A 216 -2.48 -6.64 16.92
CA LEU A 216 -3.71 -7.17 17.51
C LEU A 216 -4.93 -6.80 16.65
N GLY A 217 -4.94 -5.61 16.05
CA GLY A 217 -6.01 -5.13 15.18
C GLY A 217 -6.21 -5.98 13.94
N PHE A 218 -5.14 -6.38 13.23
CA PHE A 218 -5.31 -7.32 12.11
C PHE A 218 -5.47 -8.77 12.58
N CYS A 219 -5.05 -9.12 13.80
CA CYS A 219 -5.40 -10.42 14.38
C CYS A 219 -6.92 -10.61 14.55
N CYS A 220 -7.67 -9.53 14.73
CA CYS A 220 -9.13 -9.55 14.67
C CYS A 220 -9.66 -10.05 13.31
N ASP A 221 -8.94 -9.87 12.21
CA ASP A 221 -9.34 -10.39 10.90
C ASP A 221 -9.35 -11.91 10.87
N PHE A 222 -8.40 -12.57 11.54
CA PHE A 222 -8.44 -14.04 11.67
C PHE A 222 -9.69 -14.48 12.42
N ILE A 223 -10.01 -13.84 13.56
CA ILE A 223 -11.20 -14.18 14.35
C ILE A 223 -12.47 -13.97 13.53
N ARG A 224 -12.57 -12.83 12.83
CA ARG A 224 -13.69 -12.52 11.92
C ARG A 224 -13.85 -13.60 10.86
N LEU A 225 -12.78 -13.92 10.13
CA LEU A 225 -12.78 -14.89 9.04
C LEU A 225 -13.11 -16.31 9.52
N PHE A 226 -12.57 -16.73 10.68
CA PHE A 226 -12.93 -18.03 11.26
C PHE A 226 -14.41 -18.09 11.64
N ARG A 227 -14.97 -17.02 12.21
CA ARG A 227 -16.39 -16.97 12.55
C ARG A 227 -17.28 -16.96 11.30
N GLU A 228 -16.90 -16.21 10.27
CA GLU A 228 -17.60 -16.22 8.97
C GLU A 228 -17.58 -17.62 8.33
N ALA A 229 -16.44 -18.32 8.35
CA ALA A 229 -16.34 -19.69 7.84
C ALA A 229 -17.21 -20.66 8.65
N GLN A 230 -17.29 -20.49 9.97
CA GLN A 230 -18.18 -21.28 10.82
C GLN A 230 -19.65 -21.06 10.43
N LEU A 231 -20.09 -19.81 10.31
CA LEU A 231 -21.46 -19.47 9.94
C LEU A 231 -21.82 -19.97 8.53
N ALA A 232 -20.90 -19.85 7.58
CA ALA A 232 -21.08 -20.38 6.23
C ALA A 232 -21.25 -21.90 6.23
N ARG A 233 -20.46 -22.61 7.05
CA ARG A 233 -20.59 -24.05 7.22
C ARG A 233 -21.92 -24.44 7.85
N GLU A 234 -22.34 -23.74 8.91
CA GLU A 234 -23.65 -23.96 9.56
C GLU A 234 -24.82 -23.74 8.59
N ALA A 235 -24.73 -22.75 7.70
CA ALA A 235 -25.73 -22.52 6.65
C ALA A 235 -25.76 -23.68 5.64
N ARG A 236 -24.60 -24.17 5.20
CA ARG A 236 -24.46 -25.28 4.24
C ARG A 236 -24.96 -26.63 4.76
N GLU A 237 -24.93 -26.82 6.08
CA GLU A 237 -25.45 -28.03 6.74
C GLU A 237 -26.99 -28.07 6.79
N GLN A 238 -27.69 -26.98 6.42
CA GLN A 238 -29.15 -26.95 6.43
C GLN A 238 -29.75 -27.84 5.30
N PRO A 239 -30.81 -28.62 5.61
CA PRO A 239 -31.48 -29.44 4.59
C PRO A 239 -31.97 -28.60 3.41
N GLY A 240 -31.59 -29.01 2.19
CA GLY A 240 -31.99 -28.34 0.95
C GLY A 240 -31.07 -27.21 0.49
N HIS A 241 -30.08 -26.78 1.28
CA HIS A 241 -29.14 -25.70 0.91
C HIS A 241 -28.46 -25.93 -0.44
N ASN A 242 -27.96 -27.15 -0.68
CA ASN A 242 -27.22 -27.51 -1.90
C ASN A 242 -28.10 -27.93 -3.09
N SER A 243 -29.43 -27.82 -2.98
CA SER A 243 -30.34 -28.25 -4.05
C SER A 243 -30.45 -27.23 -5.19
N ASP A 244 -30.16 -25.95 -4.93
CA ASP A 244 -30.23 -24.88 -5.91
C ASP A 244 -28.83 -24.59 -6.50
N PRO A 245 -28.63 -24.74 -7.82
CA PRO A 245 -27.38 -24.35 -8.48
C PRO A 245 -26.96 -22.89 -8.24
N ALA A 246 -27.91 -21.97 -8.06
CA ALA A 246 -27.61 -20.56 -7.78
C ALA A 246 -26.99 -20.38 -6.39
N VAL A 247 -27.46 -21.13 -5.39
CA VAL A 247 -26.89 -21.13 -4.03
C VAL A 247 -25.47 -21.67 -4.05
N ARG A 248 -25.22 -22.73 -4.83
CA ARG A 248 -23.87 -23.29 -5.00
C ARG A 248 -22.91 -22.30 -5.65
N ALA A 249 -23.34 -21.59 -6.70
CA ALA A 249 -22.52 -20.56 -7.34
C ALA A 249 -22.20 -19.39 -6.39
N ALA A 250 -23.17 -18.98 -5.57
CA ALA A 250 -22.96 -17.96 -4.54
C ALA A 250 -21.98 -18.43 -3.44
N ASP A 251 -22.05 -19.70 -3.04
CA ASP A 251 -21.10 -20.29 -2.10
C ASP A 251 -19.67 -20.33 -2.66
N GLU A 252 -19.51 -20.66 -3.95
CA GLU A 252 -18.20 -20.64 -4.62
C GLU A 252 -17.60 -19.22 -4.68
N GLU A 253 -18.43 -18.21 -4.95
CA GLU A 253 -18.00 -16.80 -4.92
C GLU A 253 -17.62 -16.37 -3.49
N ALA A 254 -18.42 -16.76 -2.49
CA ALA A 254 -18.13 -16.49 -1.09
C ALA A 254 -16.82 -17.14 -0.62
N ASP A 255 -16.56 -18.38 -1.02
CA ASP A 255 -15.32 -19.09 -0.70
C ASP A 255 -14.10 -18.42 -1.36
N SER A 256 -14.22 -18.05 -2.64
CA SER A 256 -13.17 -17.32 -3.36
C SER A 256 -12.84 -16.00 -2.67
N LYS A 257 -13.87 -15.25 -2.26
CA LYS A 257 -13.71 -14.00 -1.52
C LYS A 257 -13.08 -14.24 -0.14
N TRP A 258 -13.52 -15.25 0.59
CA TRP A 258 -12.98 -15.59 1.91
C TRP A 258 -11.48 -15.92 1.83
N TRP A 259 -11.06 -16.71 0.83
CA TRP A 259 -9.64 -16.99 0.60
C TRP A 259 -8.84 -15.74 0.25
N ALA A 260 -9.39 -14.87 -0.59
CA ALA A 260 -8.76 -13.60 -0.94
C ALA A 260 -8.59 -12.70 0.30
N GLU A 261 -9.59 -12.66 1.19
CA GLU A 261 -9.54 -11.92 2.44
C GLU A 261 -8.56 -12.53 3.45
N LEU A 262 -8.42 -13.87 3.52
CA LEU A 262 -7.47 -14.55 4.41
C LEU A 262 -6.00 -14.32 4.03
N ILE A 263 -5.70 -14.20 2.73
CA ILE A 263 -4.32 -13.96 2.26
C ILE A 263 -3.75 -12.66 2.83
N VAL A 264 -4.58 -11.64 3.04
CA VAL A 264 -4.15 -10.32 3.53
C VAL A 264 -3.54 -10.37 4.94
N PRO A 265 -4.25 -10.82 5.99
CA PRO A 265 -3.67 -10.93 7.33
C PRO A 265 -2.57 -11.98 7.40
N MET A 266 -2.62 -13.07 6.62
CA MET A 266 -1.51 -14.03 6.53
C MET A 266 -0.24 -13.38 5.99
N ALA A 267 -0.34 -12.56 4.95
CA ALA A 267 0.79 -11.84 4.39
C ALA A 267 1.33 -10.79 5.38
N TRP A 268 0.47 -10.11 6.13
CA TRP A 268 0.91 -9.15 7.15
C TRP A 268 1.49 -9.79 8.41
N PHE A 269 1.15 -11.03 8.73
CA PHE A 269 1.51 -11.66 10.00
C PHE A 269 3.02 -11.62 10.32
N PRO A 270 3.94 -12.02 9.41
CA PRO A 270 5.38 -11.93 9.68
C PRO A 270 5.85 -10.50 9.99
N VAL A 271 5.28 -9.53 9.28
CA VAL A 271 5.62 -8.10 9.42
C VAL A 271 5.11 -7.55 10.75
N GLY A 272 3.85 -7.83 11.08
CA GLY A 272 3.26 -7.46 12.35
C GLY A 272 3.98 -8.07 13.54
N PHE A 273 4.29 -9.37 13.46
CA PHE A 273 5.02 -10.07 14.52
C PHE A 273 6.42 -9.49 14.73
N GLN A 274 7.13 -9.17 13.64
CA GLN A 274 8.43 -8.50 13.70
C GLN A 274 8.35 -7.15 14.42
N PHE A 275 7.43 -6.27 13.99
CA PHE A 275 7.35 -4.90 14.52
C PHE A 275 6.77 -4.82 15.93
N ALA A 276 5.91 -5.76 16.30
CA ALA A 276 5.37 -5.83 17.66
C ALA A 276 6.41 -6.31 18.70
N GLN A 277 7.54 -6.87 18.24
CA GLN A 277 8.64 -7.35 19.08
C GLN A 277 8.16 -8.21 20.26
N TRP A 278 7.29 -9.20 19.98
CA TRP A 278 6.78 -10.14 20.99
C TRP A 278 7.85 -11.09 21.52
N ARG A 279 8.89 -11.33 20.73
CA ARG A 279 10.05 -12.16 21.05
C ARG A 279 11.33 -11.39 20.77
N GLU A 280 12.35 -11.59 21.61
CA GLU A 280 13.71 -11.17 21.30
C GLU A 280 14.16 -11.78 19.97
N GLY A 281 14.60 -10.93 19.04
CA GLY A 281 14.98 -11.35 17.68
C GLY A 281 13.84 -11.32 16.64
N GLY A 282 12.57 -11.11 17.04
CA GLY A 282 11.45 -10.93 16.13
C GLY A 282 11.03 -12.19 15.35
N PHE A 283 10.56 -12.02 14.11
CA PHE A 283 10.15 -13.11 13.24
C PHE A 283 11.39 -13.80 12.62
N PRO A 284 11.52 -15.13 12.70
CA PRO A 284 12.70 -15.84 12.18
C PRO A 284 12.96 -15.55 10.70
N GLY A 285 14.19 -15.18 10.36
CA GLY A 285 14.60 -14.90 8.97
C GLY A 285 14.02 -13.62 8.37
N PHE A 286 13.41 -12.75 9.18
CA PHE A 286 12.83 -11.51 8.70
C PHE A 286 13.88 -10.59 8.07
N ASN A 287 13.57 -10.08 6.89
CA ASN A 287 14.41 -9.17 6.13
C ASN A 287 13.56 -8.25 5.26
N LEU A 288 14.18 -7.23 4.66
CA LEU A 288 13.49 -6.25 3.82
C LEU A 288 12.76 -6.87 2.62
N GLY A 289 13.29 -7.96 2.06
CA GLY A 289 12.66 -8.69 0.96
C GLY A 289 11.39 -9.39 1.38
N LEU A 290 11.40 -10.06 2.55
CA LEU A 290 10.19 -10.67 3.12
C LEU A 290 9.13 -9.60 3.42
N MET A 291 9.52 -8.47 4.01
CA MET A 291 8.62 -7.34 4.25
C MET A 291 8.01 -6.81 2.95
N GLY A 292 8.85 -6.63 1.91
CA GLY A 292 8.41 -6.20 0.59
C GLY A 292 7.45 -7.18 -0.08
N ALA A 293 7.75 -8.48 -0.05
CA ALA A 293 6.89 -9.52 -0.60
C ALA A 293 5.54 -9.59 0.13
N ALA A 294 5.57 -9.62 1.46
CA ALA A 294 4.39 -9.61 2.32
C ALA A 294 3.46 -8.43 2.00
N GLY A 295 3.98 -7.20 2.07
CA GLY A 295 3.16 -6.01 1.84
C GLY A 295 2.69 -5.86 0.39
N ALA A 296 3.47 -6.35 -0.59
CA ALA A 296 3.06 -6.36 -2.00
C ALA A 296 1.89 -7.34 -2.22
N ILE A 297 2.00 -8.57 -1.70
CA ILE A 297 0.94 -9.60 -1.78
C ILE A 297 -0.34 -9.09 -1.10
N ALA A 298 -0.22 -8.53 0.10
CA ALA A 298 -1.37 -8.02 0.84
C ALA A 298 -2.11 -6.88 0.12
N GLY A 299 -1.39 -6.04 -0.62
CA GLY A 299 -1.98 -4.92 -1.37
C GLY A 299 -2.44 -5.27 -2.79
N LEU A 300 -1.98 -6.40 -3.36
CA LEU A 300 -2.13 -6.69 -4.78
C LEU A 300 -3.59 -6.84 -5.20
N GLY A 301 -4.41 -7.54 -4.41
CA GLY A 301 -5.82 -7.75 -4.73
C GLY A 301 -6.60 -6.44 -4.86
N LYS A 302 -6.47 -5.55 -3.86
CA LYS A 302 -7.12 -4.23 -3.87
C LYS A 302 -6.62 -3.35 -5.01
N THR A 303 -5.31 -3.28 -5.22
CA THR A 303 -4.71 -2.47 -6.29
C THR A 303 -5.11 -3.00 -7.67
N LYS A 304 -5.19 -4.32 -7.86
CA LYS A 304 -5.67 -4.95 -9.09
C LYS A 304 -7.13 -4.61 -9.36
N ALA A 305 -8.01 -4.77 -8.37
CA ALA A 305 -9.43 -4.46 -8.54
C ALA A 305 -9.65 -2.98 -8.94
N LEU A 306 -8.95 -2.06 -8.28
CA LEU A 306 -8.99 -0.63 -8.62
C LEU A 306 -8.38 -0.35 -10.00
N TRP A 307 -7.29 -1.03 -10.36
CA TRP A 307 -6.70 -0.92 -11.69
C TRP A 307 -7.64 -1.41 -12.79
N ASP A 308 -8.28 -2.55 -12.60
CA ASP A 308 -9.23 -3.12 -13.56
C ASP A 308 -10.43 -2.18 -13.75
N ALA A 309 -10.88 -1.50 -12.70
CA ALA A 309 -11.93 -0.48 -12.77
C ALA A 309 -11.54 0.83 -13.49
N THR A 310 -10.28 1.00 -13.90
CA THR A 310 -9.85 2.14 -14.74
C THR A 310 -9.97 1.89 -16.24
N ALA A 311 -10.19 0.63 -16.62
CA ALA A 311 -10.32 0.20 -18.01
C ALA A 311 -11.48 0.91 -18.73
#